data_AF-A0A6M1XPN4-F1
#
_entry.id   AF-A0A6M1XPN4-F1
#
_cell.length_a   1.000
_cell.length_b   1.000
_cell.length_c   1.000
_cell.angle_alpha   90.00
_cell.angle_beta   90.00
_cell.angle_gamma   90.00
#
_symmetry.space_group_name_H-M   'P 1'
#
loop_
_entity.id
_entity.type
_entity.pdbx_description
1 polymer ?
#
loop_
_entity_poly.entity_id
_entity_poly.type
_entity_poly.pdbx_seq_one_letter_code
_entity_poly.pdbx_strand_id
1 'polypeptide(L)'
;LLGGSLYFGIQEWNILNIIDRLDNVAVVVLAMSVFLLTTISTNATGNIIPAGYQLAALFPKKMTYKKGVMIASVISFLIMPWKLMENADSIFIFLNAIGAVLGPVAGVMIANYYFVQKQQIDLNALYVDKHKKEEANPFY
;
A
#
# COMPACT_ATOMS: atom_id res chain seq x y z
N LEU A 1 1.58 -10.71 17.98
CA LEU A 1 2.97 -10.36 18.33
C LEU A 1 3.04 -9.97 19.80
N LEU A 2 2.71 -8.74 20.19
CA LEU A 2 2.85 -8.26 21.58
C LEU A 2 2.21 -9.19 22.63
N GLY A 3 0.98 -9.65 22.42
CA GLY A 3 0.32 -10.56 23.37
C GLY A 3 1.03 -11.92 23.54
N GLY A 4 1.56 -12.49 22.45
CA GLY A 4 2.31 -13.75 22.51
C GLY A 4 3.68 -13.58 23.15
N SER A 5 4.37 -12.47 22.84
CA SER A 5 5.64 -12.11 23.49
C SER A 5 5.51 -11.92 25.00
N LEU A 6 4.42 -11.30 25.45
CA LEU A 6 4.11 -11.17 26.88
C LEU A 6 3.78 -12.50 27.54
N TYR A 7 2.99 -13.35 26.87
CA TYR A 7 2.62 -14.67 27.38
C TYR A 7 3.84 -15.60 27.55
N PHE A 8 4.73 -15.62 26.57
CA PHE A 8 5.93 -16.46 26.58
C PHE A 8 7.13 -15.81 27.26
N GLY A 9 7.04 -14.53 27.67
CA GLY A 9 8.13 -13.79 28.31
C GLY A 9 9.36 -13.58 27.40
N ILE A 10 9.16 -13.59 26.07
CA ILE A 10 10.23 -13.45 25.07
C ILE A 10 10.01 -12.24 24.17
N GLN A 11 11.08 -11.53 23.84
CA GLN A 11 11.03 -10.47 22.84
C GLN A 11 11.17 -11.09 21.45
N GLU A 12 10.05 -11.23 20.73
CA GLU A 12 10.01 -11.84 19.40
C GLU A 12 9.38 -10.88 18.38
N TRP A 13 10.04 -10.72 17.24
CA TRP A 13 9.58 -9.87 16.14
C TRP A 13 8.91 -10.65 15.01
N ASN A 14 9.10 -11.98 14.98
CA ASN A 14 8.51 -12.85 13.98
C ASN A 14 7.32 -13.60 14.60
N ILE A 15 6.13 -13.42 14.01
CA ILE A 15 4.90 -14.09 14.46
C ILE A 15 5.01 -15.62 14.32
N LEU A 16 5.78 -16.11 13.33
CA LEU A 16 5.95 -17.53 13.08
C LEU A 16 6.65 -18.21 14.26
N ASN A 17 7.65 -17.55 14.86
CA ASN A 17 8.34 -18.07 16.05
C ASN A 17 7.39 -18.19 17.26
N ILE A 18 6.36 -17.35 17.33
CA ILE A 18 5.34 -17.43 18.39
C ILE A 18 4.40 -18.60 18.12
N ILE A 19 4.00 -18.80 16.86
CA ILE A 19 3.11 -19.89 16.46
C ILE A 19 3.79 -21.25 16.63
N ASP A 20 5.10 -21.35 16.34
CA ASP A 20 5.90 -22.58 16.49
C ASP A 20 6.01 -23.07 17.94
N ARG A 21 5.82 -22.17 18.91
CA ARG A 21 5.83 -22.49 20.34
C ARG A 21 4.47 -22.96 20.88
N LEU A 22 3.45 -23.07 20.03
CA LEU A 22 2.13 -23.54 20.42
C LEU A 22 2.06 -25.07 20.37
N ASP A 23 1.70 -25.70 21.48
CA ASP A 23 1.67 -27.17 21.57
C ASP A 23 0.48 -27.82 20.84
N ASN A 24 -0.60 -27.07 20.59
CA ASN A 24 -1.84 -27.61 20.04
C ASN A 24 -1.96 -27.35 18.52
N VAL A 25 -1.90 -28.43 17.74
CA VAL A 25 -2.01 -28.41 16.27
C VAL A 25 -3.27 -27.69 15.77
N ALA A 26 -4.42 -27.84 16.43
CA ALA A 26 -5.66 -27.17 16.01
C ALA A 26 -5.53 -25.65 16.14
N VAL A 27 -4.88 -25.18 17.21
CA VAL A 27 -4.62 -23.76 17.45
C VAL A 27 -3.61 -23.23 16.44
N VAL A 28 -2.55 -24.00 16.12
CA VAL A 28 -1.56 -23.66 15.10
C VAL A 28 -2.22 -23.49 13.73
N VAL A 29 -3.07 -24.43 13.31
CA VAL A 29 -3.78 -24.37 12.03
C VAL A 29 -4.70 -23.15 11.96
N LEU A 30 -5.43 -22.86 13.05
CA LEU A 30 -6.28 -21.68 13.12
C LEU A 30 -5.45 -20.40 13.04
N ALA A 31 -4.38 -20.28 13.84
CA ALA A 31 -3.51 -19.11 13.88
C ALA A 31 -2.83 -18.85 12.52
N MET A 32 -2.32 -19.89 11.86
CA MET A 32 -1.73 -19.80 10.52
C MET A 32 -2.78 -19.38 9.47
N SER A 33 -3.99 -19.93 9.55
CA SER A 33 -5.08 -19.56 8.62
C SER A 33 -5.45 -18.10 8.77
N VAL A 34 -5.61 -17.62 10.00
CA VAL A 34 -5.87 -16.20 10.28
C VAL A 34 -4.71 -15.33 9.79
N PHE A 35 -3.46 -15.71 10.10
CA PHE A 35 -2.29 -14.98 9.65
C PHE A 35 -2.21 -14.85 8.12
N LEU A 36 -2.45 -15.94 7.39
CA LEU A 36 -2.47 -15.94 5.93
C LEU A 36 -3.61 -15.09 5.37
N LEU A 37 -4.82 -15.23 5.91
CA LEU A 37 -5.98 -14.42 5.49
C LEU A 37 -5.75 -12.93 5.74
N THR A 38 -5.23 -12.56 6.91
CA THR A 38 -4.88 -11.17 7.23
C THR A 38 -3.81 -10.65 6.27
N THR A 39 -2.78 -11.44 5.98
CA THR A 39 -1.70 -11.05 5.06
C THR A 39 -2.24 -10.81 3.66
N ILE A 40 -3.08 -11.70 3.14
CA ILE A 40 -3.68 -11.54 1.80
C ILE A 40 -4.61 -10.34 1.78
N SER A 41 -5.49 -10.21 2.78
CA SER A 41 -6.49 -9.13 2.85
C SER A 41 -5.83 -7.75 2.91
N THR A 42 -4.84 -7.57 3.79
CA THR A 42 -4.13 -6.29 3.95
C THR A 42 -3.30 -5.94 2.71
N ASN A 43 -2.62 -6.90 2.09
CA ASN A 43 -1.86 -6.65 0.86
C ASN A 43 -2.78 -6.35 -0.34
N ALA A 44 -3.89 -7.08 -0.49
CA ALA A 44 -4.83 -6.83 -1.57
C ALA A 44 -5.41 -5.41 -1.48
N THR A 45 -5.93 -5.04 -0.30
CA THR A 45 -6.56 -3.73 -0.09
C THR A 45 -5.56 -2.58 -0.06
N GLY A 46 -4.43 -2.76 0.63
CA GLY A 46 -3.46 -1.69 0.85
C GLY A 46 -2.53 -1.43 -0.34
N ASN A 47 -2.14 -2.48 -1.08
CA ASN A 47 -1.07 -2.37 -2.07
C ASN A 47 -1.57 -2.60 -3.50
N ILE A 48 -2.37 -3.64 -3.75
CA ILE A 48 -2.77 -4.02 -5.11
C ILE A 48 -3.81 -3.06 -5.69
N ILE A 49 -4.89 -2.80 -4.94
CA ILE A 49 -5.99 -1.95 -5.43
C ILE A 49 -5.48 -0.52 -5.75
N PRO A 50 -4.77 0.18 -4.84
CA PRO A 50 -4.30 1.54 -5.10
C PRO A 50 -3.29 1.60 -6.26
N ALA A 51 -2.37 0.64 -6.37
CA ALA A 51 -1.42 0.60 -7.47
C ALA A 51 -2.13 0.44 -8.83
N GLY A 52 -3.14 -0.44 -8.89
CA GLY A 52 -3.95 -0.62 -10.09
C GLY A 52 -4.67 0.65 -10.54
N TYR A 53 -5.28 1.38 -9.59
CA TYR A 53 -5.95 2.65 -9.88
C TYR A 53 -4.99 3.76 -10.26
N GLN A 54 -3.83 3.86 -9.60
CA GLN A 54 -2.80 4.86 -9.94
C GLN A 54 -2.28 4.67 -11.37
N LEU A 55 -2.01 3.44 -11.79
CA LEU A 55 -1.57 3.15 -13.16
C LEU A 55 -2.68 3.41 -14.19
N ALA A 56 -3.94 3.11 -13.85
CA ALA A 56 -5.08 3.43 -14.71
C ALA A 56 -5.29 4.94 -14.85
N ALA A 57 -5.16 5.69 -13.76
CA ALA A 57 -5.28 7.15 -13.73
C ALA A 57 -4.13 7.85 -14.46
N LEU A 58 -2.92 7.29 -14.40
CA LEU A 58 -1.75 7.85 -15.08
C LEU A 58 -1.80 7.67 -16.60
N PHE A 59 -2.38 6.56 -17.08
CA PHE A 59 -2.48 6.25 -18.52
C PHE A 59 -3.91 5.88 -18.95
N PRO A 60 -4.90 6.78 -18.80
CA PRO A 60 -6.32 6.45 -18.92
C PRO A 60 -6.73 5.96 -20.31
N LYS A 61 -6.03 6.38 -21.38
CA LYS A 61 -6.32 5.95 -22.77
C LYS A 61 -5.80 4.54 -23.09
N LYS A 62 -4.81 4.02 -22.36
CA LYS A 62 -4.11 2.77 -22.68
C LYS A 62 -4.24 1.69 -21.60
N MET A 63 -4.57 2.10 -20.37
CA MET A 63 -4.52 1.26 -19.19
C MET A 63 -5.91 1.06 -18.61
N THR A 64 -6.25 -0.19 -18.30
CA THR A 64 -7.43 -0.54 -17.52
C THR A 64 -7.00 -1.03 -16.15
N TYR A 65 -7.88 -1.01 -15.16
CA TYR A 65 -7.59 -1.50 -13.80
C TYR A 65 -6.95 -2.90 -13.81
N LYS A 66 -7.53 -3.85 -14.57
CA LYS A 66 -7.00 -5.23 -14.67
C LYS A 66 -5.57 -5.28 -15.23
N LYS A 67 -5.26 -4.49 -16.26
CA LYS A 67 -3.91 -4.39 -16.83
C LYS A 67 -2.94 -3.72 -15.86
N GLY A 68 -3.38 -2.66 -15.18
CA GLY A 68 -2.60 -1.97 -14.16
C GLY A 68 -2.20 -2.90 -13.02
N VAL A 69 -3.15 -3.67 -12.49
CA VAL A 69 -2.89 -4.69 -11.46
C VAL A 69 -1.87 -5.74 -11.94
N MET A 70 -2.02 -6.25 -13.17
CA MET A 70 -1.09 -7.24 -13.71
C MET A 70 0.34 -6.69 -13.80
N ILE A 71 0.51 -5.46 -14.30
CA ILE A 71 1.81 -4.81 -14.42
C ILE A 71 2.41 -4.54 -13.04
N ALA A 72 1.62 -4.00 -12.11
CA ALA A 72 2.06 -3.74 -10.74
C ALA A 72 2.53 -5.01 -10.03
N SER A 73 1.81 -6.14 -10.20
CA SER A 73 2.20 -7.43 -9.64
C SER A 73 3.53 -7.93 -10.19
N VAL A 74 3.76 -7.81 -11.50
CA VAL A 74 5.04 -8.20 -12.12
C VAL A 74 6.18 -7.35 -11.60
N ILE A 75 6.01 -6.02 -11.56
CA ILE A 75 7.03 -5.10 -11.05
C ILE A 75 7.32 -5.38 -9.58
N SER A 76 6.29 -5.58 -8.75
CA SER A 76 6.42 -5.90 -7.33
C SER A 76 7.28 -7.15 -7.10
N PHE A 77 7.06 -8.20 -7.90
CA PHE A 77 7.88 -9.41 -7.83
C PHE A 77 9.33 -9.15 -8.26
N LEU A 78 9.55 -8.39 -9.33
CA LEU A 78 10.89 -8.06 -9.85
C LEU A 78 11.72 -7.19 -8.90
N ILE A 79 11.08 -6.35 -8.09
CA ILE A 79 11.76 -5.55 -7.05
C ILE A 79 12.40 -6.46 -5.99
N MET A 80 11.91 -7.70 -5.83
CA MET A 80 12.39 -8.67 -4.85
C MET A 80 12.49 -8.06 -3.44
N PRO A 81 11.37 -7.58 -2.87
CA PRO A 81 11.38 -6.82 -1.61
C PRO A 81 12.02 -7.59 -0.45
N TRP A 82 11.98 -8.93 -0.46
CA TRP A 82 12.66 -9.77 0.54
C TRP A 82 14.18 -9.57 0.58
N LYS A 83 14.81 -9.18 -0.53
CA LYS A 83 16.23 -8.81 -0.55
C LYS A 83 16.50 -7.47 0.13
N LEU A 84 15.55 -6.54 0.06
CA LEU A 84 15.62 -5.28 0.81
C LEU A 84 15.39 -5.49 2.31
N MET A 85 14.81 -6.62 2.71
CA MET A 85 14.55 -7.01 4.10
C MET A 85 15.58 -8.00 4.65
N GLU A 86 16.68 -8.26 3.94
CA GLU A 86 17.68 -9.26 4.33
C GLU A 86 18.40 -8.89 5.63
N ASN A 87 18.58 -7.60 5.91
CA ASN A 87 19.19 -7.09 7.15
C ASN A 87 18.48 -5.82 7.66
N ALA A 88 18.62 -5.54 8.95
CA ALA A 88 17.97 -4.40 9.61
C ALA A 88 18.36 -3.05 8.97
N ASP A 89 19.63 -2.84 8.64
CA ASP A 89 20.11 -1.60 8.02
C ASP A 89 19.44 -1.34 6.66
N SER A 90 19.28 -2.39 5.85
CA SER A 90 18.58 -2.29 4.55
C SER A 90 17.13 -1.85 4.70
N ILE A 91 16.45 -2.33 5.75
CA ILE A 91 15.07 -1.92 6.07
C ILE A 91 15.04 -0.44 6.44
N PHE A 92 15.92 0.02 7.33
CA PHE A 92 15.96 1.43 7.73
C PHE A 92 16.31 2.35 6.57
N ILE A 93 17.28 1.97 5.73
CA ILE A 93 17.64 2.73 4.53
C ILE A 93 16.43 2.86 3.59
N PHE A 94 15.72 1.76 3.34
CA PHE A 94 14.55 1.75 2.47
C PHE A 94 13.42 2.63 3.02
N LEU A 95 13.08 2.49 4.31
CA LEU A 95 12.05 3.29 4.96
C LEU A 95 12.40 4.79 4.96
N ASN A 96 13.65 5.13 5.25
CA ASN A 96 14.13 6.51 5.22
C ASN A 96 14.08 7.10 3.81
N ALA A 97 14.48 6.33 2.78
CA ALA A 97 14.43 6.77 1.40
C ALA A 97 12.98 7.06 0.95
N ILE A 98 12.04 6.16 1.26
CA ILE A 98 10.62 6.38 0.96
C ILE A 98 10.08 7.60 1.69
N GLY A 99 10.36 7.73 2.99
CA GLY A 99 9.92 8.86 3.80
C GLY A 99 10.46 10.19 3.28
N ALA A 100 11.73 10.23 2.87
CA ALA A 100 12.38 11.43 2.33
C ALA A 100 11.75 11.89 1.01
N VAL A 101 11.27 10.98 0.18
CA VAL A 101 10.64 11.31 -1.11
C VAL A 101 9.15 11.64 -0.95
N LEU A 102 8.40 10.80 -0.21
CA LEU A 102 6.95 10.96 -0.09
C LEU A 102 6.55 12.04 0.92
N GLY A 103 7.36 12.29 1.94
CA GLY A 103 7.09 13.30 2.98
C GLY A 103 6.87 14.70 2.41
N PRO A 104 7.78 15.25 1.58
CA PRO A 104 7.58 16.55 0.94
C PRO A 104 6.36 16.60 0.03
N VAL A 105 6.10 15.53 -0.76
CA VAL A 105 4.93 15.45 -1.65
C VAL A 105 3.64 15.54 -0.84
N ALA A 106 3.51 14.72 0.20
CA ALA A 106 2.35 14.75 1.10
C ALA A 106 2.21 16.12 1.79
N GLY A 107 3.31 16.70 2.26
CA GLY A 107 3.33 18.03 2.88
C GLY A 107 2.80 19.12 1.96
N VAL A 108 3.27 19.18 0.72
CA VAL A 108 2.80 20.15 -0.28
C VAL A 108 1.32 19.92 -0.61
N MET A 109 0.89 18.67 -0.77
CA MET A 109 -0.52 18.36 -1.05
C MET A 109 -1.45 18.81 0.08
N ILE A 110 -1.09 18.52 1.34
CA ILE A 110 -1.84 18.96 2.52
C ILE A 110 -1.87 20.50 2.58
N ALA A 111 -0.71 21.14 2.39
CA ALA A 111 -0.61 22.60 2.46
C ALA A 111 -1.46 23.28 1.39
N ASN A 112 -1.40 22.79 0.15
CA ASN A 112 -2.20 23.29 -0.95
C ASN A 112 -3.70 23.10 -0.71
N TYR A 113 -4.14 21.94 -0.23
CA TYR A 113 -5.57 21.71 -0.01
C TYR A 113 -6.15 22.58 1.13
N TYR A 114 -5.47 22.66 2.27
CA TYR A 114 -6.00 23.36 3.45
C TYR A 114 -5.74 24.88 3.43
N PHE A 115 -4.54 25.33 3.04
CA PHE A 115 -4.18 26.75 3.14
C PHE A 115 -4.41 27.53 1.84
N VAL A 116 -4.09 26.93 0.67
CA VAL A 116 -4.20 27.61 -0.62
C VAL A 116 -5.62 27.51 -1.19
N GLN A 117 -6.11 26.28 -1.36
CA GLN A 117 -7.43 26.01 -1.94
C GLN A 117 -8.57 26.13 -0.92
N LYS A 118 -8.27 26.22 0.38
CA LYS A 118 -9.26 26.34 1.46
C LYS A 118 -10.36 25.29 1.36
N GLN A 119 -9.97 24.04 1.07
CA GLN A 119 -10.84 22.88 0.89
C GLN A 119 -11.80 22.96 -0.33
N GLN A 120 -11.61 23.90 -1.24
CA GLN A 120 -12.40 24.05 -2.46
C GLN A 120 -11.64 23.47 -3.67
N ILE A 121 -12.11 22.33 -4.20
CA ILE A 121 -11.53 21.69 -5.40
C ILE A 121 -12.53 21.79 -6.55
N ASP A 122 -12.03 22.23 -7.71
CA ASP A 122 -12.77 22.17 -8.97
C ASP A 122 -12.57 20.81 -9.65
N LEU A 123 -13.62 19.98 -9.64
CA LEU A 123 -13.61 18.65 -10.27
C LEU A 123 -13.53 18.72 -11.79
N ASN A 124 -14.11 19.76 -12.41
CA ASN A 124 -14.05 19.92 -13.86
C ASN A 124 -12.62 20.23 -14.29
N ALA A 125 -11.91 21.07 -13.53
CA ALA A 125 -10.49 21.33 -13.76
C ALA A 125 -9.60 20.08 -13.60
N LEU A 126 -10.04 19.08 -12.83
CA LEU A 126 -9.29 17.87 -12.54
C LEU A 126 -9.49 16.76 -13.59
N TYR A 127 -10.71 16.61 -14.12
CA TYR A 127 -11.08 15.47 -14.98
C TYR A 127 -11.42 15.85 -16.42
N VAL A 128 -11.73 17.12 -16.72
CA VAL A 128 -12.12 17.54 -18.06
C VAL A 128 -10.90 18.07 -18.81
N ASP A 129 -10.72 17.58 -20.05
CA ASP A 129 -9.65 18.03 -20.92
C ASP A 129 -9.88 19.49 -21.34
N LYS A 130 -9.02 20.41 -20.89
CA LYS A 130 -9.11 21.84 -21.18
C LYS A 130 -9.02 22.17 -22.68
N HIS A 131 -8.55 21.24 -23.52
CA HIS A 131 -8.45 21.40 -24.96
C HIS A 131 -9.70 20.95 -25.72
N LYS A 132 -10.58 20.17 -25.10
CA LYS A 132 -11.92 19.88 -25.63
C LYS A 132 -12.87 20.95 -25.11
N LYS A 133 -13.24 21.90 -25.97
CA LYS A 133 -14.28 22.88 -25.66
C LYS A 133 -15.58 22.16 -25.26
N GLU A 134 -16.04 22.42 -24.03
CA GLU A 134 -17.42 22.25 -23.58
C GLU A 134 -18.05 20.85 -23.73
N GLU A 135 -17.31 19.78 -23.40
CA GLU A 135 -18.00 18.57 -22.94
C GLU A 135 -18.22 18.75 -21.42
N ALA A 136 -19.42 19.20 -21.04
CA ALA A 136 -19.87 19.17 -19.65
C ALA A 136 -19.61 17.78 -19.07
N ASN A 137 -19.17 17.73 -17.81
CA ASN A 137 -18.81 16.50 -17.14
C ASN A 137 -19.97 15.49 -17.26
N PRO A 138 -19.81 14.33 -17.92
CA PRO A 138 -20.93 13.42 -18.18
C PRO A 138 -21.53 12.81 -16.90
N PHE A 139 -20.92 13.07 -15.75
CA PHE A 139 -21.38 12.65 -14.43
C PHE A 139 -22.10 13.75 -13.64
N TYR A 140 -22.26 14.97 -14.19
CA TYR A 140 -22.97 16.10 -13.58
C TYR A 140 -23.80 16.90 -14.58
#